data_AF-A0A1M6TDW4-F1
#
_entry.id   AF-A0A1M6TDW4-F1
#
_cell.length_a   1.000
_cell.length_b   1.000
_cell.length_c   1.000
_cell.angle_alpha   90.00
_cell.angle_beta   90.00
_cell.angle_gamma   90.00
#
_symmetry.space_group_name_H-M   'P 1'
#
loop_
_entity.id
_entity.type
_entity.pdbx_description
1 polymer ?
#
loop_
_entity_poly.entity_id
_entity_poly.type
_entity_poly.pdbx_seq_one_letter_code
_entity_poly.pdbx_strand_id
1 'polypeptide(L)'
;MHDYIKERTLKIGEYILETRNTVRTIAREFGVSKSTVHKDLTERLPEINPDLANRVKEILEYHKAIRHLRGGEATKLKYHKDDDLDESDEKDYEMQKGVPGGL
;
A
#
# COMPACT_ATOMS: atom_id res chain seq x y z
N MET A 1 -3.68 21.61 8.20
CA MET A 1 -2.83 20.50 7.69
C MET A 1 -1.40 20.89 7.99
N HIS A 2 -0.60 20.01 8.61
CA HIS A 2 0.80 20.34 8.88
C HIS A 2 1.64 20.27 7.59
N ASP A 3 2.54 21.23 7.39
CA ASP A 3 3.34 21.35 6.16
C ASP A 3 4.17 20.08 5.86
N TYR A 4 4.65 19.39 6.90
CA TYR A 4 5.38 18.13 6.74
C TYR A 4 4.55 17.02 6.06
N ILE A 5 3.22 17.01 6.27
CA ILE A 5 2.32 16.02 5.64
C ILE A 5 2.15 16.35 4.17
N LYS A 6 2.01 17.64 3.83
CA LYS A 6 1.89 18.08 2.43
C LYS A 6 3.13 17.70 1.65
N GLU A 7 4.30 18.02 2.17
CA GLU A 7 5.57 17.72 1.51
C GLU A 7 5.77 16.21 1.33
N ARG A 8 5.49 15.41 2.37
CA ARG A 8 5.52 13.94 2.26
C ARG A 8 4.58 13.42 1.18
N THR A 9 3.35 13.92 1.16
CA THR A 9 2.31 13.47 0.22
C THR A 9 2.72 13.76 -1.22
N LEU A 10 3.29 14.94 -1.49
CA LEU A 10 3.84 15.29 -2.79
C LEU A 10 5.01 14.37 -3.19
N LYS A 11 6.00 14.18 -2.30
CA LYS A 11 7.14 13.29 -2.56
C LYS A 11 6.71 11.86 -2.89
N ILE A 12 5.75 11.30 -2.15
CA ILE A 12 5.21 9.96 -2.41
C ILE A 12 4.50 9.93 -3.78
N GLY A 13 3.73 10.96 -4.12
CA GLY A 13 3.02 11.05 -5.40
C GLY A 13 3.97 11.10 -6.60
N GLU A 14 4.99 11.95 -6.53
CA GLU A 14 6.04 12.05 -7.56
C GLU A 14 6.83 10.75 -7.69
N TYR A 15 7.21 10.16 -6.56
CA TYR A 15 7.96 8.92 -6.53
C TYR A 15 7.19 7.75 -7.15
N ILE A 16 5.86 7.67 -6.94
CA ILE A 16 5.01 6.68 -7.65
C ILE A 16 5.08 6.86 -9.15
N LEU A 17 5.08 8.09 -9.64
CA LEU A 17 5.05 8.37 -11.05
C LEU A 17 6.37 8.01 -11.74
N GLU A 18 7.48 8.29 -11.06
CA GLU A 18 8.82 7.96 -11.54
C GLU A 18 9.08 6.46 -11.52
N THR A 19 8.82 5.80 -10.38
CA THR A 19 9.19 4.40 -10.18
C THR A 19 8.12 3.41 -10.64
N ARG A 20 6.86 3.86 -10.76
CA ARG A 20 5.68 3.00 -10.98
C ARG A 20 5.62 1.83 -10.02
N ASN A 21 6.13 2.01 -8.80
CA ASN A 21 6.14 0.97 -7.78
C ASN A 21 4.78 0.80 -7.10
N THR A 22 4.61 -0.33 -6.40
CA THR A 22 3.39 -0.58 -5.63
C THR A 22 3.41 0.18 -4.32
N VAL A 23 2.21 0.44 -3.77
CA VAL A 23 2.05 1.07 -2.45
C VAL A 23 2.82 0.32 -1.34
N ARG A 24 2.95 -1.01 -1.44
CA ARG A 24 3.70 -1.81 -0.46
C ARG A 24 5.20 -1.54 -0.50
N THR A 25 5.77 -1.41 -1.70
CA THR A 25 7.19 -1.07 -1.88
C THR A 25 7.48 0.31 -1.32
N ILE A 26 6.62 1.27 -1.65
CA ILE A 26 6.80 2.67 -1.27
C ILE A 26 6.63 2.86 0.22
N ALA A 27 5.68 2.15 0.84
CA ALA A 27 5.54 2.11 2.29
C ALA A 27 6.86 1.71 2.99
N ARG A 28 7.54 0.67 2.48
CA ARG A 28 8.85 0.23 3.00
C ARG A 28 9.94 1.27 2.81
N GLU A 29 10.01 1.91 1.65
CA GLU A 29 11.07 2.89 1.35
C GLU A 29 10.90 4.20 2.13
N PHE A 30 9.66 4.65 2.32
CA PHE A 30 9.35 5.86 3.07
C PHE A 30 9.20 5.61 4.59
N GLY A 31 9.37 4.37 5.04
CA GLY A 31 9.29 4.00 6.46
C GLY A 31 7.91 4.26 7.09
N VAL A 32 6.84 4.16 6.29
CA VAL A 32 5.47 4.43 6.73
C VAL A 32 4.59 3.21 6.47
N SER A 33 3.45 3.13 7.15
CA SER A 33 2.50 2.04 6.90
C SER A 33 1.85 2.17 5.51
N LYS A 34 1.51 1.04 4.89
CA LYS A 34 0.71 1.00 3.65
C LYS A 34 -0.57 1.84 3.76
N SER A 35 -1.25 1.78 4.90
CA SER A 35 -2.49 2.53 5.14
C SER A 35 -2.24 4.04 5.17
N THR A 36 -1.10 4.48 5.73
CA THR A 36 -0.67 5.88 5.71
C THR A 36 -0.44 6.36 4.29
N VAL A 37 0.30 5.58 3.47
CA VAL A 37 0.53 5.91 2.06
C VAL A 37 -0.79 5.98 1.29
N HIS A 38 -1.71 5.03 1.52
CA HIS A 38 -3.02 5.05 0.89
C HIS A 38 -3.79 6.33 1.20
N LYS A 39 -3.93 6.68 2.49
CA LYS A 39 -4.62 7.92 2.90
C LYS A 39 -3.98 9.16 2.29
N ASP A 40 -2.65 9.22 2.29
CA ASP A 40 -1.91 10.34 1.70
C ASP A 40 -2.24 10.48 0.20
N LEU A 41 -2.28 9.38 -0.55
CA LEU A 41 -2.51 9.42 -1.99
C LEU A 41 -3.98 9.60 -2.40
N THR A 42 -4.92 9.00 -1.66
CA THR A 42 -6.34 9.00 -2.07
C THR A 42 -7.16 10.12 -1.44
N GLU A 43 -6.79 10.58 -0.25
CA GLU A 43 -7.52 11.63 0.47
C GLU A 43 -6.77 12.97 0.41
N ARG A 44 -5.45 12.98 0.62
CA ARG A 44 -4.67 14.22 0.79
C ARG A 44 -4.09 14.77 -0.51
N LEU A 45 -3.59 13.90 -1.38
CA LEU A 45 -2.98 14.30 -2.65
C LEU A 45 -3.95 15.06 -3.57
N PRO A 46 -5.24 14.67 -3.71
CA PRO A 46 -6.19 15.42 -4.53
C PRO A 46 -6.43 16.85 -4.03
N GLU A 47 -6.37 17.07 -2.70
CA GLU A 47 -6.51 18.41 -2.10
C GLU A 47 -5.29 19.30 -2.35
N ILE A 48 -4.10 18.70 -2.50
CA ILE A 48 -2.83 19.41 -2.68
C ILE A 48 -2.51 19.61 -4.16
N ASN A 49 -2.59 18.54 -4.95
CA ASN A 49 -2.29 18.51 -6.37
C ASN A 49 -3.20 17.49 -7.10
N PRO A 50 -4.33 17.94 -7.66
CA PRO A 50 -5.30 17.06 -8.32
C PRO A 50 -4.74 16.42 -9.60
N ASP A 51 -3.87 17.10 -10.34
CA ASP A 51 -3.26 16.56 -11.55
C ASP A 51 -2.33 15.39 -11.22
N LEU A 52 -1.51 15.53 -10.18
CA LEU A 52 -0.63 14.47 -9.69
C LEU A 52 -1.45 13.29 -9.18
N ALA A 53 -2.53 13.55 -8.45
CA ALA A 53 -3.43 12.52 -7.94
C ALA A 53 -4.07 11.69 -9.07
N ASN A 54 -4.50 12.32 -10.15
CA ASN A 54 -5.08 11.63 -11.31
C ASN A 54 -4.07 10.67 -11.95
N ARG A 55 -2.83 11.11 -12.16
CA ARG A 55 -1.78 10.25 -12.73
C ARG A 55 -1.40 9.09 -11.81
N VAL A 56 -1.31 9.35 -10.50
CA VAL A 56 -1.08 8.30 -9.49
C VAL A 56 -2.21 7.28 -9.49
N LYS A 57 -3.45 7.74 -9.63
CA LYS A 57 -4.64 6.88 -9.68
C LYS A 57 -4.57 5.87 -10.83
N GLU A 58 -4.13 6.29 -12.02
CA GLU A 58 -3.94 5.39 -13.16
C GLU A 58 -2.96 4.25 -12.84
N ILE A 59 -1.84 4.56 -12.18
CA ILE A 59 -0.84 3.54 -11.77
C ILE A 59 -1.44 2.58 -10.73
N LEU A 60 -2.22 3.10 -9.78
CA LEU A 60 -2.89 2.27 -8.78
C LEU A 60 -3.94 1.35 -9.42
N GLU A 61 -4.67 1.83 -10.41
CA GLU A 61 -5.65 1.04 -11.17
C GLU A 61 -4.97 -0.04 -12.01
N TYR A 62 -3.87 0.30 -12.69
CA TYR A 62 -3.04 -0.67 -13.40
C TYR A 62 -2.59 -1.81 -12.48
N HIS A 63 -2.07 -1.48 -11.29
CA HIS A 63 -1.66 -2.49 -10.31
C HIS A 63 -2.82 -3.34 -9.76
N LYS A 64 -4.03 -2.79 -9.66
CA LYS A 64 -5.22 -3.58 -9.31
C LYS A 64 -5.58 -4.54 -10.44
N ALA A 65 -5.54 -4.07 -11.68
CA ALA A 65 -5.87 -4.88 -12.86
C ALA A 65 -4.92 -6.08 -12.99
N ILE A 66 -3.61 -5.90 -12.81
CA ILE A 66 -2.63 -7.00 -12.93
C ILE A 66 -2.45 -7.83 -11.65
N ARG A 67 -3.14 -7.49 -10.56
CA ARG A 67 -2.96 -8.15 -9.24
C ARG A 67 -3.14 -9.67 -9.33
N HIS A 68 -4.10 -10.13 -10.13
CA HIS A 68 -4.40 -11.56 -10.26
C HIS A 68 -3.24 -12.35 -10.87
N LEU A 69 -2.51 -11.77 -11.83
CA LEU A 69 -1.31 -12.36 -12.41
C LEU A 69 -0.20 -12.51 -11.34
N ARG A 70 0.04 -11.45 -10.58
CA ARG A 70 1.01 -11.47 -9.47
C ARG A 70 0.60 -12.41 -8.34
N GLY A 71 -0.70 -12.55 -8.08
CA GLY A 71 -1.25 -13.47 -7.10
C GLY A 71 -0.98 -14.93 -7.46
N GLY A 72 -1.15 -15.30 -8.73
CA GLY A 72 -0.83 -16.64 -9.21
C GLY A 72 0.65 -17.01 -9.04
N GLU A 73 1.55 -16.07 -9.35
CA GLU A 73 2.99 -16.25 -9.11
C GLU A 73 3.32 -16.34 -7.62
N ALA A 74 2.70 -15.51 -6.78
CA ALA A 74 2.89 -15.53 -5.34
C ALA A 74 2.48 -16.87 -4.73
N THR A 75 1.34 -17.43 -5.14
CA THR A 75 0.89 -18.76 -4.71
C THR A 75 1.86 -19.85 -5.15
N LYS A 76 2.33 -19.82 -6.41
CA LYS A 76 3.34 -20.77 -6.91
C LYS A 76 4.64 -20.69 -6.11
N LEU A 77 5.13 -19.49 -5.83
CA LEU A 77 6.29 -19.25 -4.99
C LEU A 77 6.07 -19.70 -3.55
N LYS A 78 4.88 -19.49 -2.99
CA LYS A 78 4.50 -19.92 -1.65
C LYS A 78 4.59 -21.45 -1.55
N TYR A 79 3.94 -22.21 -2.43
CA TYR A 79 4.01 -23.68 -2.38
C TYR A 79 5.38 -24.27 -2.76
N HIS A 80 6.22 -23.56 -3.53
CA HIS A 80 7.62 -23.93 -3.72
C HIS A 80 8.52 -23.55 -2.53
N LYS A 81 8.10 -22.61 -1.69
CA LYS A 81 8.76 -22.22 -0.43
C LYS A 81 8.15 -22.87 0.79
N ASP A 82 6.96 -23.48 0.71
CA ASP A 82 6.23 -24.06 1.85
C ASP A 82 6.85 -25.40 2.34
N ASP A 83 7.99 -25.84 1.77
CA ASP A 83 8.93 -26.74 2.47
C ASP A 83 9.71 -26.01 3.60
N ASP A 84 9.69 -24.67 3.65
CA ASP A 84 10.39 -23.80 4.60
C ASP A 84 9.54 -22.56 5.02
N LEU A 85 8.60 -22.76 5.96
CA LEU A 85 8.07 -21.85 7.03
C LEU A 85 7.58 -20.39 6.75
N ASP A 86 6.42 -20.02 7.33
CA ASP A 86 6.28 -19.16 8.55
C ASP A 86 5.02 -18.24 8.60
N GLU A 87 4.43 -18.21 9.80
CA GLU A 87 3.10 -17.75 10.24
C GLU A 87 2.98 -16.22 10.51
N SER A 88 3.63 -15.35 9.72
CA SER A 88 3.79 -13.94 10.12
C SER A 88 2.69 -12.95 9.71
N ASP A 89 1.68 -13.34 8.93
CA ASP A 89 0.69 -12.38 8.38
C ASP A 89 -0.69 -12.37 9.10
N GLU A 90 -0.94 -13.23 10.08
CA GLU A 90 -2.24 -13.28 10.80
C GLU A 90 -2.33 -12.37 12.03
N LYS A 91 -1.21 -11.91 12.61
CA LYS A 91 -1.24 -11.23 13.93
C LYS A 91 -1.73 -9.77 13.92
N ASP A 92 -1.71 -9.09 12.78
CA ASP A 92 -2.07 -7.66 12.71
C ASP A 92 -3.58 -7.40 12.54
N TYR A 93 -4.36 -8.40 12.09
CA TYR A 93 -5.80 -8.23 11.86
C TYR A 93 -6.66 -8.54 13.10
N GLU A 94 -6.23 -9.52 13.91
CA GLU A 94 -6.91 -9.89 15.17
C GLU A 94 -6.75 -8.81 16.26
N MET A 95 -5.63 -8.07 16.29
CA MET A 95 -5.37 -7.10 17.36
C MET A 95 -6.23 -5.80 17.27
N GLN A 96 -6.87 -5.53 16.12
CA GLN A 96 -7.68 -4.32 15.91
C GLN A 96 -9.20 -4.53 16.01
N LYS A 97 -9.68 -5.78 16.02
CA LYS A 97 -11.09 -6.09 16.28
C LYS A 97 -11.22 -6.50 17.74
N GLY A 98 -11.25 -5.52 18.64
CA GLY A 98 -11.75 -5.71 19.99
C GLY A 98 -13.22 -6.17 19.93
N VAL A 99 -13.42 -7.48 19.81
CA VAL A 99 -14.71 -8.14 20.03
C VAL A 99 -14.68 -8.61 21.48
N PRO A 100 -15.46 -8.01 22.40
CA PRO A 100 -15.73 -8.65 23.67
C PRO A 100 -16.67 -9.83 23.39
N GLY A 101 -16.09 -10.98 23.04
CA GLY A 101 -16.79 -12.26 23.05
C GLY A 101 -16.93 -12.71 24.49
N GLY A 102 -18.10 -12.45 25.08
CA GLY A 102 -18.38 -12.82 26.46
C GLY A 102 -19.85 -12.75 26.82
N LEU A 103 -20.66 -13.60 26.17
CA LEU A 103 -21.65 -14.53 26.74
C LEU A 103 -22.55 -15.08 25.62
#